data_AF-A0A8J7J8Q3-F1
#
_entry.id   AF-A0A8J7J8Q3-F1
#
_cell.length_a   1.000
_cell.length_b   1.000
_cell.length_c   1.000
_cell.angle_alpha   90.00
_cell.angle_beta   90.00
_cell.angle_gamma   90.00
#
_symmetry.space_group_name_H-M   'P 1'
#
loop_
_entity.id
_entity.type
_entity.pdbx_description
1 polymer ?
#
loop_
_entity_poly.entity_id
_entity_poly.type
_entity_poly.pdbx_seq_one_letter_code
_entity_poly.pdbx_strand_id
1 'polypeptide(L)'
;MLFSLSLLLCFASASFAFQCNECHSKNPAMVKMHKALQGRNCFACHKMGEKLMGKGVPKNREAQLQRRETDPLCFECHKKK
;
A
#
# COMPACT_ATOMS: atom_id res chain seq x y z
N MET A 1 -11.74 -27.57 -33.88
CA MET A 1 -11.05 -27.38 -32.58
C MET A 1 -10.76 -25.90 -32.29
N LEU A 2 -11.71 -24.99 -32.54
CA LEU A 2 -11.55 -23.54 -32.30
C LEU A 2 -12.38 -23.00 -31.12
N PHE A 3 -13.36 -23.77 -30.64
CA PHE A 3 -14.22 -23.36 -29.52
C PHE A 3 -13.55 -23.42 -28.15
N SER A 4 -12.45 -24.17 -28.01
CA SER A 4 -11.77 -24.37 -26.73
C SER A 4 -10.79 -23.25 -26.36
N LEU A 5 -10.35 -22.43 -27.33
CA LEU A 5 -9.36 -21.37 -27.06
C LEU A 5 -10.02 -20.10 -26.50
N SER A 6 -11.24 -19.78 -26.95
CA SER A 6 -12.00 -18.61 -26.50
C SER A 6 -12.46 -18.71 -25.04
N LEU A 7 -12.65 -19.93 -24.52
CA LEU A 7 -13.09 -20.15 -23.14
C LEU A 7 -11.95 -19.93 -22.12
N LEU A 8 -10.68 -20.07 -22.53
CA LEU A 8 -9.53 -19.86 -21.64
C LEU A 8 -9.21 -18.38 -21.40
N LEU A 9 -9.55 -17.47 -22.32
CA LEU A 9 -9.26 -16.04 -22.12
C LEU A 9 -10.17 -15.36 -21.09
N CYS A 10 -11.38 -15.88 -20.84
CA CYS A 10 -12.33 -15.25 -19.93
C CYS A 10 -12.00 -15.47 -18.44
N PHE A 11 -11.18 -16.46 -18.09
CA PHE A 11 -10.82 -16.73 -16.69
C PHE A 11 -9.60 -15.95 -16.18
N ALA A 12 -8.87 -15.25 -17.06
CA ALA A 12 -7.63 -14.55 -16.67
C ALA A 12 -7.88 -13.21 -15.94
N SER A 13 -9.09 -12.65 -15.98
CA SER A 13 -9.39 -11.30 -15.51
C SER A 13 -9.93 -11.21 -14.07
N ALA A 14 -10.13 -12.32 -13.37
CA ALA A 14 -10.73 -12.32 -12.02
C ALA A 14 -9.74 -11.95 -10.88
N SER A 15 -8.48 -11.64 -11.18
CA SER A 15 -7.46 -11.35 -10.15
C SER A 15 -7.31 -9.86 -9.82
N PHE A 16 -8.10 -8.98 -10.45
CA PHE A 16 -8.05 -7.54 -10.21
C PHE A 16 -9.28 -7.09 -9.43
N ALA A 17 -9.14 -6.95 -8.10
CA ALA A 17 -9.66 -5.85 -7.29
C ALA A 17 -9.95 -6.31 -5.84
N PHE A 18 -8.90 -6.58 -5.07
CA PHE A 18 -8.94 -6.16 -3.67
C PHE A 18 -8.60 -4.67 -3.62
N GLN A 19 -9.48 -3.85 -4.21
CA GLN A 19 -9.36 -2.41 -4.15
C GLN A 19 -9.94 -1.99 -2.81
N CYS A 20 -9.09 -1.64 -1.85
CA CYS A 20 -9.54 -1.01 -0.63
C CYS A 20 -10.13 0.36 -1.02
N ASN A 21 -11.43 0.39 -1.30
CA ASN A 21 -12.16 1.64 -1.59
C ASN A 21 -12.16 2.56 -0.35
N GLU A 22 -11.96 1.98 0.83
CA GLU A 22 -11.84 2.70 2.10
C GLU A 22 -10.70 2.11 2.97
N CYS A 23 -9.99 2.99 3.69
CA CYS A 23 -9.00 2.57 4.67
C CYS A 23 -9.69 2.16 5.98
N HIS A 24 -9.77 0.86 6.29
CA HIS A 24 -10.40 0.35 7.53
C HIS A 24 -9.57 0.56 8.82
N SER A 25 -8.58 1.47 8.82
CA SER A 25 -7.79 1.72 10.04
C SER A 25 -8.59 2.54 11.05
N LYS A 26 -8.74 2.02 12.27
CA LYS A 26 -9.30 2.79 13.40
C LYS A 26 -8.35 3.89 13.92
N ASN A 27 -7.13 3.99 13.39
CA ASN A 27 -6.15 5.00 13.77
C ASN A 27 -6.28 6.24 12.87
N PRO A 28 -6.76 7.40 13.37
CA PRO A 28 -6.98 8.60 12.57
C PRO A 28 -5.70 9.17 11.95
N ALA A 29 -4.54 8.99 12.59
CA ALA A 29 -3.26 9.43 12.05
C ALA A 29 -2.87 8.62 10.78
N MET A 30 -3.12 7.31 10.79
CA MET A 30 -2.91 6.45 9.62
C MET A 30 -3.88 6.81 8.48
N VAL A 31 -5.15 7.04 8.80
CA VAL A 31 -6.16 7.47 7.81
C VAL A 31 -5.76 8.81 7.17
N LYS A 32 -5.28 9.78 7.95
CA LYS A 32 -4.84 11.08 7.42
C LYS A 32 -3.68 10.95 6.43
N MET A 33 -2.70 10.10 6.71
CA MET A 33 -1.57 9.85 5.81
C MET A 33 -2.05 9.22 4.50
N HIS A 34 -2.89 8.18 4.57
CA HIS A 34 -3.43 7.53 3.38
C HIS A 34 -4.41 8.40 2.58
N LYS A 35 -5.12 9.33 3.21
CA LYS A 35 -5.97 10.30 2.49
C LYS A 35 -5.16 11.18 1.54
N ALA A 36 -3.93 11.56 1.91
CA ALA A 36 -3.02 12.26 1.00
C ALA A 36 -2.55 11.38 -0.18
N LEU A 37 -2.71 10.06 -0.06
CA LEU A 37 -2.37 9.06 -1.09
C LEU A 37 -3.61 8.52 -1.81
N GLN A 38 -4.77 9.14 -1.64
CA GLN A 38 -6.02 8.71 -2.27
C GLN A 38 -5.85 8.62 -3.80
N GLY A 39 -6.26 7.49 -4.38
CA GLY A 39 -6.06 7.19 -5.80
C GLY A 39 -4.75 6.45 -6.12
N ARG A 40 -3.81 6.31 -5.17
CA ARG A 40 -2.67 5.39 -5.31
C ARG A 40 -3.06 3.98 -4.87
N ASN A 41 -2.40 2.98 -5.44
CA ASN A 41 -2.56 1.60 -4.99
C ASN A 41 -2.13 1.47 -3.52
N CYS A 42 -2.99 0.93 -2.65
CA CYS A 42 -2.71 0.74 -1.22
C CYS A 42 -1.44 -0.11 -0.97
N PHE A 43 -1.12 -0.99 -1.91
CA PHE A 43 0.04 -1.87 -1.85
C PHE A 43 1.29 -1.29 -2.54
N ALA A 44 1.24 -0.03 -3.00
CA ALA A 44 2.40 0.63 -3.60
C ALA A 44 3.54 0.85 -2.61
N CYS A 45 3.23 0.94 -1.31
CA CYS A 45 4.24 1.04 -0.27
C CYS A 45 4.57 -0.34 0.32
N HIS A 46 3.55 -1.12 0.73
CA HIS A 46 3.78 -2.39 1.44
C HIS A 46 2.67 -3.41 1.16
N LYS A 47 3.01 -4.70 1.22
CA LYS A 47 2.05 -5.79 1.02
C LYS A 47 1.21 -6.05 2.27
N MET A 48 0.05 -6.66 2.06
CA MET A 48 -0.77 -7.15 3.18
C MET A 48 0.03 -8.15 4.03
N GLY A 49 -0.02 -8.00 5.36
CA GLY A 49 0.73 -8.82 6.29
C GLY A 49 2.15 -8.33 6.58
N GLU A 50 2.69 -7.39 5.79
CA GLU A 50 3.96 -6.75 6.11
C GLU A 50 3.81 -5.86 7.34
N LYS A 51 4.77 -5.96 8.26
CA LYS A 51 4.86 -5.05 9.39
C LYS A 51 5.51 -3.77 8.91
N LEU A 52 4.69 -2.85 8.39
CA LEU A 52 5.10 -1.49 7.97
C LEU A 52 6.01 -0.82 8.99
N MET A 53 5.66 -0.94 10.27
CA MET A 53 6.42 -0.35 11.37
C MET A 53 7.45 -1.31 11.97
N GLY A 54 7.74 -2.46 11.34
CA GLY A 54 8.58 -3.52 11.91
C GLY A 54 8.01 -4.11 13.22
N LYS A 55 8.57 -5.25 13.65
CA LYS A 55 8.30 -5.76 15.00
C LYS A 55 9.26 -5.07 15.97
N GLY A 56 8.74 -4.34 16.95
CA GLY A 56 9.57 -3.70 17.99
C GLY A 56 10.18 -2.35 17.63
N VAL A 57 9.86 -1.75 16.48
CA VAL A 57 10.33 -0.37 16.19
C VAL A 57 9.47 0.62 16.98
N PRO A 58 10.10 1.61 17.65
CA PRO A 58 9.37 2.69 18.29
C PRO A 58 8.46 3.42 17.30
N LYS A 59 7.25 3.76 17.75
CA LYS A 59 6.25 4.51 16.95
C LYS A 59 6.20 5.99 17.32
N ASN A 60 7.18 6.47 18.08
CA ASN A 60 7.29 7.88 18.45
C ASN A 60 7.61 8.74 17.22
N ARG A 61 7.55 10.06 17.41
CA ARG A 61 7.72 11.03 16.32
C ARG A 61 9.12 10.92 15.72
N GLU A 62 10.13 10.75 16.55
CA GLU A 62 11.54 10.70 16.17
C GLU A 62 11.80 9.51 15.26
N ALA A 63 11.32 8.31 15.62
CA ALA A 63 11.44 7.11 14.80
C ALA A 63 10.66 7.22 13.47
N GLN A 64 9.50 7.90 13.47
CA GLN A 64 8.76 8.16 12.23
C GLN A 64 9.50 9.12 11.31
N LEU A 65 10.12 10.17 11.84
CA LEU A 65 10.93 11.11 11.06
C LEU A 65 12.16 10.42 10.49
N GLN A 66 12.90 9.68 11.32
CA GLN A 66 14.05 8.89 10.87
C GLN A 66 13.67 7.96 9.71
N ARG A 67 12.54 7.24 9.83
CA ARG A 67 12.07 6.35 8.75
C ARG A 67 11.82 7.10 7.45
N ARG A 68 11.19 8.28 7.48
CA ARG A 68 10.94 9.06 6.25
C ARG A 68 12.22 9.45 5.52
N GLU A 69 13.31 9.57 6.26
CA GLU A 69 14.63 9.93 5.73
C GLU A 69 15.48 8.73 5.32
N THR A 70 15.19 7.54 5.83
CA THR A 70 16.00 6.34 5.57
C THR A 70 15.30 5.28 4.71
N ASP A 71 13.98 5.22 4.71
CA ASP A 71 13.21 4.22 3.98
C ASP A 71 12.96 4.67 2.53
N PRO A 72 13.51 3.98 1.51
CA PRO A 72 13.38 4.38 0.12
C PRO A 72 11.93 4.56 -0.36
N LEU A 73 10.98 3.83 0.22
CA LEU A 73 9.56 3.93 -0.13
C LEU A 73 8.96 5.28 0.27
N CYS A 74 9.56 5.95 1.26
CA CYS A 74 9.13 7.26 1.70
C CYS A 74 9.66 8.38 0.80
N PHE A 75 10.73 8.15 0.02
CA PHE A 75 11.45 9.23 -0.68
C PHE A 75 10.66 9.87 -1.81
N GLU A 76 9.71 9.15 -2.43
CA GLU A 76 8.85 9.74 -3.45
C GLU A 76 8.05 10.93 -2.89
N CYS A 77 7.55 10.80 -1.66
CA CYS A 77 6.67 11.77 -1.02
C CYS A 77 7.43 12.69 -0.04
N HIS A 78 8.54 12.22 0.53
CA HIS A 78 9.31 12.89 1.58
C HIS A 78 10.72 13.26 1.11
N LYS A 79 10.81 13.88 -0.06
CA LYS A 79 12.08 14.45 -0.54
C LYS A 79 12.58 15.48 0.48
N LYS A 80 13.82 15.35 0.94
CA LYS A 80 14.52 16.44 1.63
C LYS A 80 14.58 17.60 0.63
N LYS A 81 14.02 18.75 1.03
CA LYS A 81 14.19 19.99 0.28
C LYS A 81 15.65 20.41 0.29
#